data_AF-A0A1I4AZ20-F1
#
_entry.id   AF-A0A1I4AZ20-F1
#
_cell.length_a   1.000
_cell.length_b   1.000
_cell.length_c   1.000
_cell.angle_alpha   90.00
_cell.angle_beta   90.00
_cell.angle_gamma   90.00
#
_symmetry.space_group_name_H-M   'P 1'
#
loop_
_entity.id
_entity.type
_entity.pdbx_description
1 polymer ?
#
loop_
_entity_poly.entity_id
_entity_poly.type
_entity_poly.pdbx_seq_one_letter_code
_entity_poly.pdbx_strand_id
1 'polypeptide(L)'
;MDKKKFGVAAIYIIIMVPLLLVTYFANWNPSNISYELKGENLVIEEGVFMKETTEVDVGEKMDELLQFSLAVSLESKLWRTDVTVIGLLLPFLLFAVVPDRRPFRKNLPFKWYMTIVLAILVLYAAYSIPNHVSQIAEVHQNVSHLVE
;
A
#
# COMPACT_ATOMS: atom_id res chain seq x y z
N MET A 1 5.98 33.51 -0.82
CA MET A 1 5.22 32.25 -1.03
C MET A 1 4.16 32.14 0.06
N ASP A 2 2.92 31.82 -0.29
CA ASP A 2 1.76 31.97 0.60
C ASP A 2 1.72 30.87 1.68
N LYS A 3 1.69 31.24 2.97
CA LYS A 3 1.88 30.31 4.12
C LYS A 3 0.95 29.09 4.08
N LYS A 4 -0.28 29.26 3.57
CA LYS A 4 -1.28 28.18 3.45
C LYS A 4 -0.92 27.14 2.38
N LYS A 5 -0.29 27.54 1.27
CA LYS A 5 0.16 26.60 0.24
C LYS A 5 1.36 25.78 0.71
N PHE A 6 2.26 26.43 1.45
CA PHE A 6 3.38 25.74 2.09
C PHE A 6 2.89 24.70 3.10
N GLY A 7 1.83 24.99 3.87
CA GLY A 7 1.22 24.03 4.79
C GLY A 7 0.67 22.78 4.10
N VAL A 8 -0.06 22.92 2.98
CA VAL A 8 -0.58 21.77 2.21
C VAL A 8 0.57 20.91 1.67
N ALA A 9 1.60 21.54 1.10
CA ALA A 9 2.77 20.82 0.60
C ALA A 9 3.54 20.11 1.72
N ALA A 10 3.71 20.77 2.88
CA ALA A 10 4.38 20.19 4.03
C ALA A 10 3.63 18.96 4.56
N ILE A 11 2.30 19.04 4.72
CA ILE A 11 1.48 17.90 5.16
C ILE A 11 1.56 16.74 4.16
N TYR A 12 1.47 17.04 2.86
CA TYR A 12 1.62 16.03 1.82
C TYR A 12 2.96 15.29 1.93
N ILE A 13 4.06 16.02 2.10
CA ILE A 13 5.40 15.43 2.26
C ILE A 13 5.48 14.59 3.53
N ILE A 14 4.97 15.10 4.66
CA ILE A 14 4.97 14.39 5.95
C ILE A 14 4.22 13.07 5.87
N ILE A 15 3.17 12.97 5.05
CA ILE A 15 2.41 11.73 4.88
C ILE A 15 3.10 10.81 3.86
N MET A 16 3.46 11.35 2.69
CA MET A 16 3.94 10.52 1.58
C MET A 16 5.36 10.03 1.78
N VAL A 17 6.27 10.81 2.38
CA VAL A 17 7.66 10.37 2.54
C VAL A 17 7.77 9.12 3.42
N PRO A 18 7.17 9.07 4.63
CA PRO A 18 7.16 7.83 5.42
C PRO A 18 6.49 6.67 4.69
N LEU A 19 5.36 6.92 4.02
CA LEU A 19 4.63 5.90 3.28
C LEU A 19 5.48 5.28 2.17
N LEU A 20 6.20 6.11 1.41
CA LEU A 20 7.11 5.67 0.36
C LEU A 20 8.32 4.94 0.92
N LEU A 21 8.91 5.42 2.02
CA LEU A 21 10.02 4.74 2.68
C LEU A 21 9.61 3.34 3.16
N VAL A 22 8.50 3.22 3.87
CA VAL A 22 8.02 1.93 4.37
C VAL A 22 7.70 0.98 3.20
N THR A 23 7.05 1.48 2.15
CA THR A 23 6.63 0.66 1.00
C THR A 23 7.79 0.18 0.13
N TYR A 24 8.74 1.05 -0.20
CA TYR A 24 9.79 0.75 -1.19
C TYR A 24 11.13 0.41 -0.56
N PHE A 25 11.48 1.02 0.57
CA PHE A 25 12.76 0.76 1.24
C PHE A 25 12.67 -0.43 2.18
N ALA A 26 11.58 -0.55 2.95
CA ALA A 26 11.35 -1.68 3.83
C ALA A 26 10.57 -2.84 3.16
N ASN A 27 10.25 -2.73 1.86
CA ASN A 27 9.44 -3.69 1.10
C ASN A 27 8.12 -4.08 1.80
N TRP A 28 7.55 -3.15 2.57
CA TRP A 28 6.36 -3.43 3.35
C TRP A 28 5.10 -3.49 2.49
N ASN A 29 4.18 -4.39 2.87
CA ASN A 29 2.83 -4.52 2.34
C ASN A 29 1.84 -4.80 3.50
N PRO A 30 0.53 -4.68 3.28
CA PRO A 30 -0.49 -4.95 4.30
C PRO A 30 -0.54 -6.39 4.84
N SER A 31 -0.03 -7.40 4.11
CA SER A 31 0.11 -8.75 4.68
C SER A 31 1.24 -8.84 5.71
N ASN A 32 2.07 -7.80 5.86
CA ASN A 32 3.17 -7.74 6.80
C ASN A 32 4.21 -8.86 6.62
N ILE A 33 4.21 -9.50 5.45
CA ILE A 33 5.06 -10.65 5.11
C ILE A 33 5.88 -10.28 3.89
N SER A 34 7.19 -10.47 4.02
CA SER A 34 8.16 -10.42 2.93
C SER A 34 9.00 -11.69 2.91
N TYR A 35 9.71 -11.94 1.81
CA TYR A 35 10.55 -13.12 1.70
C TYR A 35 11.87 -12.82 1.01
N GLU A 36 12.89 -13.60 1.37
CA GLU A 36 14.21 -13.61 0.74
C GLU A 36 14.62 -15.06 0.44
N LEU A 37 15.09 -15.33 -0.78
CA LEU A 37 15.63 -16.62 -1.16
C LEU A 37 17.13 -16.65 -0.85
N LYS A 38 17.56 -17.52 0.07
CA LYS A 38 18.96 -17.72 0.45
C LYS A 38 19.41 -19.13 0.09
N GLY A 39 19.89 -19.31 -1.14
CA GLY A 39 20.31 -20.62 -1.65
C GLY A 39 19.11 -21.55 -1.79
N GLU A 40 19.10 -22.64 -1.02
CA GLU A 40 18.02 -23.64 -0.99
C GLU A 40 16.95 -23.36 0.07
N ASN A 41 17.15 -22.33 0.90
CA ASN A 41 16.22 -21.94 1.96
C ASN A 41 15.42 -20.68 1.59
N LEU A 42 14.13 -20.70 1.92
CA LEU A 42 13.27 -19.52 1.90
C LEU A 42 13.26 -18.90 3.30
N VAL A 43 13.66 -17.63 3.42
CA VAL A 43 13.52 -16.85 4.64
C VAL A 43 12.24 -16.04 4.54
N ILE A 44 11.26 -16.38 5.36
CA ILE A 44 10.01 -15.62 5.51
C ILE A 44 10.24 -14.62 6.65
N GLU A 45 10.01 -13.33 6.36
CA GLU A 45 10.13 -12.25 7.32
C GLU A 45 8.74 -11.66 7.60
N GLU A 46 8.25 -11.78 8.83
CA GLU A 46 6.99 -11.19 9.28
C GLU A 46 7.28 -9.98 10.17
N GLY A 47 6.74 -8.80 9.83
CA GLY A 47 6.91 -7.58 10.60
C GLY A 47 7.68 -6.45 9.90
N VAL A 48 7.31 -5.21 10.24
CA VAL A 48 7.98 -3.99 9.73
C VAL A 48 9.18 -3.59 10.58
N PHE A 49 9.04 -3.69 11.91
CA PHE A 49 10.01 -3.17 12.88
C PHE A 49 10.63 -4.26 13.75
N MET A 50 9.87 -5.32 14.05
CA MET A 50 10.36 -6.53 14.71
C MET A 50 10.08 -7.67 13.75
N LYS A 51 11.13 -8.12 13.05
CA LYS A 51 11.02 -9.17 12.05
C LYS A 51 11.13 -10.53 12.74
N GLU A 52 10.06 -11.30 12.69
CA GLU A 52 10.12 -12.74 12.97
C GLU A 52 10.57 -13.43 11.68
N THR A 53 11.66 -14.19 11.77
CA THR A 53 12.26 -14.88 10.62
C THR A 53 12.02 -16.38 10.75
N THR A 54 11.38 -16.98 9.74
CA THR A 54 11.22 -18.43 9.63
C THR A 54 11.97 -18.91 8.40
N GLU A 55 12.85 -19.90 8.57
CA GLU A 55 13.56 -20.54 7.47
C GLU A 55 12.87 -21.85 7.09
N VAL A 56 12.56 -22.02 5.80
CA VAL A 56 11.93 -23.22 5.25
C VAL A 56 12.83 -23.81 4.17
N ASP A 57 13.13 -25.11 4.28
CA ASP A 57 13.83 -25.88 3.24
C ASP A 57 12.85 -26.18 2.09
N VAL A 58 13.21 -25.78 0.88
CA VAL A 58 12.31 -25.76 -0.28
C VAL A 58 12.55 -26.92 -1.25
N GLY A 59 13.42 -27.88 -0.92
CA GLY A 59 13.79 -28.98 -1.82
C GLY A 59 12.59 -29.78 -2.37
N GLU A 60 11.56 -30.00 -1.55
CA GLU A 60 10.37 -30.80 -1.91
C GLU A 60 9.07 -29.99 -2.10
N LYS A 61 9.10 -28.68 -1.80
CA LYS A 61 7.90 -27.79 -1.76
C LYS A 61 7.93 -26.65 -2.78
N MET A 62 8.44 -26.92 -3.98
CA MET A 62 8.66 -25.88 -5.01
C MET A 62 7.35 -25.25 -5.50
N ASP A 63 6.29 -26.05 -5.64
CA ASP A 63 4.98 -25.55 -6.08
C ASP A 63 4.35 -24.63 -5.04
N GLU A 64 4.45 -24.97 -3.75
CA GLU A 64 3.99 -24.14 -2.64
C GLU A 64 4.79 -22.84 -2.53
N LEU A 65 6.10 -22.89 -2.76
CA LEU A 65 6.95 -21.69 -2.79
C LEU A 65 6.56 -20.74 -3.92
N LEU A 66 6.26 -21.28 -5.11
CA LEU A 66 5.79 -20.46 -6.22
C LEU A 66 4.45 -19.80 -5.90
N GLN A 67 3.50 -20.52 -5.30
CA GLN A 67 2.21 -19.95 -4.90
C GLN A 67 2.37 -18.87 -3.82
N PHE A 68 3.19 -19.12 -2.80
CA PHE A 68 3.50 -18.14 -1.77
C PHE A 68 4.14 -16.86 -2.35
N SER A 69 5.19 -17.01 -3.16
CA SER A 69 5.89 -15.86 -3.75
C SER A 69 4.99 -15.05 -4.68
N LEU A 70 4.11 -15.71 -5.43
CA LEU A 70 3.09 -15.06 -6.24
C LEU A 70 2.09 -14.28 -5.37
N ALA A 71 1.56 -14.88 -4.31
CA ALA A 71 0.61 -14.23 -3.41
C ALA A 71 1.21 -12.96 -2.77
N VAL A 72 2.45 -13.05 -2.24
CA VAL A 72 3.15 -11.89 -1.65
C VAL A 72 3.43 -10.81 -2.71
N SER A 73 3.79 -11.21 -3.93
CA SER A 73 4.04 -10.29 -5.04
C SER A 73 2.78 -9.55 -5.49
N LEU A 74 1.64 -10.25 -5.57
CA LEU A 74 0.34 -9.65 -5.88
C LEU A 74 -0.06 -8.62 -4.83
N GLU A 75 0.05 -8.97 -3.56
CA GLU A 75 -0.29 -8.07 -2.44
C GLU A 75 0.62 -6.85 -2.42
N SER A 76 1.93 -7.04 -2.62
CA SER A 76 2.90 -5.95 -2.73
C SER A 76 2.61 -5.02 -3.92
N LYS A 77 2.15 -5.58 -5.04
CA LYS A 77 1.77 -4.81 -6.22
C LYS A 77 0.48 -4.02 -5.99
N LEU A 78 -0.52 -4.63 -5.36
CA LEU A 78 -1.76 -3.96 -4.99
C LEU A 78 -1.44 -2.78 -4.05
N TRP A 79 -0.64 -3.01 -3.02
CA TRP A 79 -0.21 -1.98 -2.09
C TRP A 79 0.54 -0.82 -2.75
N ARG A 80 1.49 -1.11 -3.65
CA ARG A 80 2.21 -0.06 -4.41
C ARG A 80 1.26 0.76 -5.30
N THR A 81 0.22 0.12 -5.83
CA THR A 81 -0.84 0.80 -6.59
C THR A 81 -1.63 1.72 -5.67
N ASP A 82 -2.02 1.25 -4.48
CA ASP A 82 -2.70 2.04 -3.46
C ASP A 82 -1.89 3.26 -3.04
N VAL A 83 -0.59 3.11 -2.78
CA VAL A 83 0.31 4.21 -2.45
C VAL A 83 0.37 5.24 -3.58
N THR A 84 0.34 4.80 -4.83
CA THR A 84 0.29 5.69 -6.00
C THR A 84 -1.03 6.45 -6.05
N VAL A 85 -2.16 5.77 -5.83
CA VAL A 85 -3.50 6.38 -5.81
C VAL A 85 -3.64 7.36 -4.66
N ILE A 86 -3.13 7.03 -3.48
CA ILE A 86 -3.04 7.93 -2.32
C ILE A 86 -2.22 9.16 -2.70
N GLY A 87 -1.03 8.98 -3.30
CA GLY A 87 -0.19 10.09 -3.75
C GLY A 87 -0.89 11.03 -4.74
N LEU A 88 -1.73 10.48 -5.61
CA LEU A 88 -2.51 11.26 -6.58
C LEU A 88 -3.71 11.96 -5.94
N LEU A 89 -4.45 11.31 -5.04
CA LEU A 89 -5.70 11.82 -4.47
C LEU A 89 -5.48 12.72 -3.24
N LEU A 90 -4.45 12.46 -2.45
CA LEU A 90 -4.16 13.18 -1.21
C LEU A 90 -4.05 14.71 -1.42
N PRO A 91 -3.38 15.22 -2.47
CA PRO A 91 -3.37 16.66 -2.74
C PRO A 91 -4.78 17.24 -2.89
N PHE A 92 -5.69 16.54 -3.58
CA PHE A 92 -7.07 17.00 -3.76
C PHE A 92 -7.83 17.04 -2.44
N LEU A 93 -7.63 16.04 -1.57
CA LEU A 93 -8.19 16.05 -0.23
C LEU A 93 -7.63 17.20 0.62
N LEU A 94 -6.31 17.43 0.59
CA LEU A 94 -5.68 18.50 1.36
C LEU A 94 -6.13 19.89 0.89
N PHE A 95 -6.36 20.08 -0.41
CA PHE A 95 -6.90 21.32 -0.95
C PHE A 95 -8.37 21.57 -0.55
N ALA A 96 -9.09 20.58 0.00
CA ALA A 96 -10.40 20.80 0.60
C ALA A 96 -10.32 21.74 1.83
N VAL A 97 -9.22 21.67 2.58
CA VAL A 97 -8.98 22.50 3.79
C VAL A 97 -8.67 23.96 3.42
N VAL A 98 -8.17 24.19 2.20
CA VAL A 98 -7.90 25.53 1.66
C VAL A 98 -8.70 25.74 0.37
N PRO A 99 -10.04 25.87 0.46
CA PRO A 99 -10.93 25.82 -0.69
C PRO A 99 -10.69 26.96 -1.70
N ASP A 100 -10.05 28.05 -1.28
CA ASP A 100 -9.68 29.17 -2.14
C ASP A 100 -8.57 28.86 -3.14
N ARG A 101 -7.74 27.86 -2.83
CA ARG A 101 -6.56 27.49 -3.61
C ARG A 101 -6.73 26.15 -4.32
N ARG A 102 -7.91 25.55 -4.24
CA ARG A 102 -8.21 24.25 -4.87
C ARG A 102 -8.05 24.30 -6.40
N PRO A 103 -7.67 23.16 -7.02
CA PRO A 103 -7.72 23.03 -8.47
C PRO A 103 -9.17 23.16 -8.97
N PHE A 104 -9.34 23.60 -10.22
CA PHE A 104 -10.64 23.73 -10.90
C PHE A 104 -11.67 24.68 -10.25
N ARG A 105 -11.26 25.56 -9.33
CA ARG A 105 -12.16 26.55 -8.68
C ARG A 105 -13.00 27.37 -9.66
N LYS A 106 -12.43 27.71 -10.83
CA LYS A 106 -13.10 28.52 -11.87
C LYS A 106 -14.27 27.78 -12.55
N ASN A 107 -14.19 26.46 -12.63
CA ASN A 107 -15.11 25.65 -13.43
C ASN A 107 -16.04 24.82 -12.55
N LEU A 108 -15.69 24.63 -11.26
CA LEU A 108 -16.36 23.66 -10.41
C LEU A 108 -16.62 24.20 -8.99
N PRO A 109 -17.91 24.24 -8.56
CA PRO A 109 -18.28 24.59 -7.19
C PRO A 109 -17.66 23.63 -6.17
N PHE A 110 -17.41 24.11 -4.96
CA PHE A 110 -16.75 23.31 -3.91
C PHE A 110 -17.50 22.02 -3.59
N LYS A 111 -18.84 22.07 -3.56
CA LYS A 111 -19.69 20.89 -3.31
C LYS A 111 -19.42 19.79 -4.33
N TRP A 112 -19.51 20.11 -5.62
CA TRP A 112 -19.22 19.16 -6.69
C TRP A 112 -17.77 18.65 -6.66
N TYR A 113 -16.83 19.51 -6.28
CA TYR A 113 -15.42 19.13 -6.19
C TYR A 113 -15.23 18.03 -5.15
N MET A 114 -15.80 18.26 -3.96
CA MET A 114 -15.77 17.28 -2.88
C MET A 114 -16.55 16.02 -3.23
N THR A 115 -17.72 16.14 -3.87
CA THR A 115 -18.50 14.98 -4.31
C THR A 115 -17.70 14.10 -5.27
N ILE A 116 -17.02 14.69 -6.26
CA ILE A 116 -16.21 13.93 -7.22
C ILE A 116 -15.03 13.26 -6.52
N VAL A 117 -14.28 14.00 -5.70
CA VAL A 117 -13.12 13.47 -4.98
C VAL A 117 -13.52 12.32 -4.05
N LEU A 118 -14.62 12.48 -3.29
CA LEU A 118 -15.14 11.45 -2.41
C LEU A 118 -15.69 10.25 -3.17
N ALA A 119 -16.38 10.46 -4.29
CA ALA A 119 -16.88 9.37 -5.13
C ALA A 119 -15.73 8.50 -5.65
N ILE A 120 -14.65 9.12 -6.14
CA ILE A 120 -13.46 8.39 -6.59
C ILE A 120 -12.85 7.60 -5.43
N LEU A 121 -12.73 8.22 -4.25
CA LEU A 121 -12.17 7.58 -3.07
C LEU A 121 -13.00 6.37 -2.63
N VAL A 122 -14.32 6.50 -2.56
CA VAL A 122 -15.24 5.43 -2.17
C VAL A 122 -15.21 4.28 -3.18
N LEU A 123 -15.26 4.59 -4.48
CA LEU A 123 -15.18 3.57 -5.53
C LEU A 123 -13.84 2.82 -5.48
N TYR A 124 -12.75 3.54 -5.28
CA TYR A 124 -11.43 2.92 -5.17
C TYR A 124 -11.32 2.07 -3.90
N ALA A 125 -11.77 2.57 -2.75
CA ALA A 125 -11.77 1.82 -1.49
C ALA A 125 -12.62 0.55 -1.58
N ALA A 126 -13.79 0.62 -2.23
CA ALA A 126 -14.65 -0.54 -2.46
C ALA A 126 -14.00 -1.61 -3.34
N TYR A 127 -13.09 -1.21 -4.23
CA TYR A 127 -12.30 -2.14 -5.05
C TYR A 127 -11.07 -2.68 -4.29
N SER A 128 -10.31 -1.81 -3.63
CA SER A 128 -9.02 -2.18 -3.02
C SER A 128 -9.18 -3.01 -1.75
N ILE A 129 -10.06 -2.61 -0.82
CA ILE A 129 -10.18 -3.25 0.51
C ILE A 129 -10.50 -4.75 0.40
N PRO A 130 -11.50 -5.20 -0.38
CA PRO A 130 -11.80 -6.63 -0.48
C PRO A 130 -10.65 -7.43 -1.10
N ASN A 131 -9.92 -6.84 -2.05
CA ASN A 131 -8.79 -7.50 -2.70
C ASN A 131 -7.64 -7.71 -1.71
N HIS A 132 -7.33 -6.72 -0.86
CA HIS A 132 -6.37 -6.88 0.22
C HIS A 132 -6.79 -7.97 1.20
N VAL A 133 -8.07 -7.99 1.63
CA VAL A 133 -8.57 -9.04 2.54
C VAL A 133 -8.37 -10.43 1.95
N SER A 134 -8.68 -10.61 0.65
CA SER A 134 -8.50 -11.89 -0.04
C SER A 134 -7.02 -12.28 -0.16
N GLN A 135 -6.17 -11.34 -0.57
CA GLN A 135 -4.75 -11.62 -0.82
C GLN A 135 -3.97 -11.85 0.48
N ILE A 136 -4.27 -11.11 1.54
CA ILE A 136 -3.70 -11.33 2.87
C ILE A 136 -4.05 -12.73 3.36
N ALA A 137 -5.31 -13.15 3.22
CA ALA A 137 -5.73 -14.51 3.61
C ALA A 137 -4.98 -15.59 2.81
N GLU A 138 -4.81 -15.40 1.50
CA GLU A 138 -4.05 -16.30 0.63
C GLU A 138 -2.56 -16.37 1.02
N VAL A 139 -1.94 -15.23 1.33
CA VAL A 139 -0.55 -15.18 1.82
C VAL A 139 -0.40 -15.98 3.11
N HIS A 140 -1.24 -15.73 4.12
CA HIS A 140 -1.16 -16.45 5.39
C HIS A 140 -1.44 -17.94 5.25
N GLN A 141 -2.39 -18.32 4.38
CA GLN A 141 -2.63 -19.72 4.07
C GLN A 141 -1.39 -20.37 3.46
N ASN A 142 -0.76 -19.74 2.47
CA ASN A 142 0.44 -20.29 1.83
C ASN A 142 1.63 -20.39 2.79
N VAL A 143 1.77 -19.46 3.75
CA VAL A 143 2.77 -19.58 4.83
C VAL A 143 2.50 -20.82 5.69
N SER A 144 1.25 -21.07 6.10
CA SER A 144 0.93 -22.27 6.89
C SER A 144 1.29 -23.58 6.18
N HIS A 145 1.03 -23.68 4.87
CA HIS A 145 1.40 -24.86 4.07
C HIS A 145 2.92 -25.05 3.93
N LEU A 146 3.69 -23.96 3.92
CA LEU A 146 5.15 -24.02 3.84
C LEU A 146 5.78 -24.43 5.17
N VAL A 147 5.22 -23.97 6.29
CA VAL A 147 5.79 -24.18 7.64
C VAL A 147 5.36 -25.52 8.27
N GLU A 148 4.19 -26.08 7.91
CA GLU A 148 3.75 -27.43 8.34
C GLU A 148 4.49 -28.56 7.63
#